data_AF-A0A1C5D4R4-F1
#
_entry.id   AF-A0A1C5D4R4-F1
#
_cell.length_a   1.000
_cell.length_b   1.000
_cell.length_c   1.000
_cell.angle_alpha   90.00
_cell.angle_beta   90.00
_cell.angle_gamma   90.00
#
_symmetry.space_group_name_H-M   'P 1'
#
loop_
_entity.id
_entity.type
_entity.pdbx_description
1 polymer ?
#
loop_
_entity_poly.entity_id
_entity_poly.type
_entity_poly.pdbx_seq_one_letter_code
_entity_poly.pdbx_strand_id
1 'polypeptide(L)'
;MPYRAPLTNHHADDSICPPEHKHTVTGKPRHPECPGRFYSQAVCSCGTWEIKHPGKGYVNECRRRHLDTHQKEDSPGPEVLRNLLRIDPQ
;
A
#
# COMPACT_ATOMS: atom_id res chain seq x y z
N MET A 1 -13.13 -9.80 -2.48
CA MET A 1 -12.64 -9.05 -1.29
C MET A 1 -11.70 -7.97 -1.78
N PRO A 2 -11.76 -6.71 -1.30
CA PRO A 2 -10.82 -5.69 -1.75
C PRO A 2 -9.40 -6.05 -1.30
N TYR A 3 -8.44 -5.97 -2.22
CA TYR A 3 -7.03 -6.13 -1.88
C TYR A 3 -6.60 -5.06 -0.88
N ARG A 4 -5.86 -5.49 0.15
CA ARG A 4 -5.34 -4.61 1.21
C ARG A 4 -3.84 -4.73 1.27
N ALA A 5 -3.17 -3.59 1.44
CA ALA A 5 -1.74 -3.54 1.65
C ALA A 5 -1.42 -2.74 2.92
N PRO A 6 -1.59 -3.30 4.13
CA PRO A 6 -1.31 -2.57 5.36
C PRO A 6 0.12 -2.04 5.36
N LEU A 7 0.28 -0.77 5.75
CA LEU A 7 1.60 -0.14 5.87
C LEU A 7 2.09 -0.27 7.30
N THR A 8 3.20 -0.97 7.48
CA THR A 8 3.87 -1.19 8.75
C THR A 8 5.17 -0.39 8.80
N ASN A 9 5.58 -0.01 10.01
CA ASN A 9 6.87 0.65 10.26
C ASN A 9 7.71 -0.31 11.06
N HIS A 10 9.01 -0.33 10.78
CA HIS A 10 9.94 -1.27 11.38
C HIS A 10 11.17 -0.56 11.91
N HIS A 11 11.72 -1.12 12.98
CA HIS A 11 12.98 -0.73 13.58
C HIS A 11 14.17 -1.37 12.83
N ALA A 12 15.39 -1.05 13.27
CA ALA A 12 16.60 -1.56 12.63
C ALA A 12 16.82 -3.07 12.85
N ASP A 13 16.23 -3.62 13.91
CA ASP A 13 16.19 -5.05 14.24
C ASP A 13 15.01 -5.79 13.58
N ASP A 14 14.39 -5.16 12.57
CA ASP A 14 13.19 -5.63 11.86
C ASP A 14 11.94 -5.83 12.77
N SER A 15 11.98 -5.35 14.02
CA SER A 15 10.80 -5.37 14.89
C SER A 15 9.75 -4.36 14.43
N ILE A 16 8.47 -4.76 14.49
CA ILE A 16 7.36 -3.88 14.08
C ILE A 16 7.20 -2.79 15.12
N CYS A 17 7.27 -1.54 14.67
CA CYS A 17 7.02 -0.39 15.51
C CYS A 17 5.51 -0.28 15.80
N PRO A 18 5.08 -0.39 17.07
CA PRO A 18 3.67 -0.38 17.43
C PRO A 18 3.01 0.96 17.12
N PRO A 19 1.69 0.99 16.86
CA PRO A 19 0.96 2.22 16.54
C PRO A 19 0.96 3.23 17.71
N GLU A 20 1.14 2.76 18.94
CA GLU A 20 1.31 3.59 20.15
C GLU A 20 2.56 4.45 20.10
N HIS A 21 3.61 3.99 19.42
CA HIS A 21 4.80 4.78 19.11
C HIS A 21 4.47 5.76 17.98
N LYS A 22 3.67 6.80 18.31
CA LYS A 22 3.39 7.91 17.39
C LYS A 22 4.72 8.53 16.95
N HIS A 23 4.87 8.78 15.66
CA HIS A 23 6.02 9.50 15.12
C HIS A 23 5.61 10.91 14.72
N THR A 24 6.55 11.86 14.76
CA THR A 24 6.38 13.13 14.06
C THR A 24 6.38 12.90 12.54
N VAL A 25 5.99 13.94 11.78
CA VAL A 25 6.03 13.93 10.32
C VAL A 25 7.44 13.64 9.79
N THR A 26 8.47 14.02 10.54
CA THR A 26 9.89 13.77 10.27
C THR A 26 10.39 12.38 10.70
N GLY A 27 9.52 11.53 11.25
CA GLY A 27 9.88 10.18 11.69
C GLY A 27 10.53 10.12 13.08
N LYS A 28 10.64 11.24 13.81
CA LYS A 28 11.12 11.21 15.18
C LYS A 28 10.10 10.49 16.08
N PRO A 29 10.53 9.51 16.86
CA PRO A 29 9.66 8.85 17.83
C PRO A 29 9.18 9.85 18.88
N ARG A 30 7.90 9.79 19.24
CA ARG A 30 7.36 10.54 20.38
C ARG A 30 7.40 9.74 21.68
N HIS A 31 7.66 8.44 21.59
CA HIS A 31 7.81 7.57 22.75
C HIS A 31 9.30 7.45 23.11
N PRO A 32 9.70 7.63 24.39
CA PRO A 32 11.10 7.61 24.80
C PRO A 32 11.78 6.26 24.57
N GLU A 33 11.03 5.16 24.57
CA GLU A 33 11.56 3.81 24.34
C GLU A 33 11.55 3.38 22.86
N CYS A 34 11.09 4.25 21.96
CA CYS A 34 11.06 3.93 20.53
C CYS A 34 12.39 4.35 19.90
N PRO A 35 13.20 3.41 19.35
CA PRO A 35 14.49 3.74 18.73
C PRO A 35 14.34 4.49 17.39
N GLY A 36 13.10 4.69 16.94
CA GLY A 36 12.75 5.33 15.69
C GLY A 36 12.56 4.33 14.56
N ARG A 37 11.88 4.77 13.50
CA ARG A 37 11.63 3.96 12.32
C ARG A 37 12.88 3.88 11.44
N PHE A 38 13.31 2.66 11.10
CA PHE A 38 14.35 2.42 10.10
C PHE A 38 13.75 2.34 8.68
N TYR A 39 12.64 1.61 8.52
CA TYR A 39 11.92 1.54 7.24
C TYR A 39 10.41 1.39 7.39
N SER A 40 9.71 1.62 6.28
CA SER A 40 8.30 1.24 6.13
C SER A 40 8.19 0.09 5.14
N GLN A 41 7.18 -0.75 5.34
CA GLN A 41 6.87 -1.87 4.47
C GLN A 41 5.38 -1.87 4.16
N ALA A 42 5.01 -2.35 2.98
CA ALA A 42 3.63 -2.70 2.66
C ALA A 42 3.62 -4.04 1.93
N VAL A 43 2.78 -4.96 2.41
CA VAL A 43 2.60 -6.29 1.81
C VAL A 43 1.15 -6.38 1.37
N CYS A 44 0.90 -6.67 0.10
CA CYS A 44 -0.46 -6.77 -0.40
C CYS A 44 -1.03 -8.17 -0.16
N SER A 45 -2.32 -8.22 0.17
CA SER A 45 -3.08 -9.47 0.32
C SER A 45 -3.22 -10.27 -0.99
N CYS A 46 -2.76 -9.75 -2.13
CA CYS A 46 -2.64 -10.50 -3.37
C CYS A 46 -1.48 -11.52 -3.35
N GLY A 47 -0.57 -11.42 -2.36
CA GLY A 47 0.54 -12.36 -2.16
C GLY A 47 1.71 -12.22 -3.13
N THR A 48 1.57 -11.41 -4.18
CA THR A 48 2.59 -11.23 -5.23
C THR A 48 3.32 -9.89 -5.17
N TRP A 49 2.96 -9.03 -4.22
CA TRP A 49 3.50 -7.68 -4.14
C TRP A 49 3.89 -7.29 -2.72
N GLU A 50 5.12 -6.81 -2.59
CA GLU A 50 5.70 -6.24 -1.38
C GLU A 50 6.61 -5.07 -1.75
N ILE A 51 6.69 -4.07 -0.88
CA ILE A 51 7.72 -3.03 -0.95
C ILE A 51 8.26 -2.69 0.44
N LYS A 52 9.58 -2.54 0.55
CA LYS A 52 10.33 -2.12 1.76
C LYS A 52 11.22 -0.93 1.42
N HIS A 53 11.09 0.19 2.13
CA HIS A 53 11.92 1.38 1.90
C HIS A 53 11.99 2.31 3.13
N PRO A 54 13.13 3.01 3.39
CA PRO A 54 13.26 3.96 4.52
C PRO A 54 12.23 5.10 4.52
N GLY A 55 11.89 5.58 3.33
CA GLY A 55 10.92 6.65 3.10
C GLY A 55 9.47 6.16 3.12
N LYS A 56 8.73 6.41 4.21
CA LYS A 56 7.28 6.10 4.33
C LYS A 56 6.46 6.67 3.18
N GLY A 57 6.77 7.90 2.73
CA GLY A 57 6.03 8.57 1.64
C GLY A 57 6.10 7.78 0.33
N TYR A 58 7.28 7.29 -0.02
CA TYR A 58 7.51 6.48 -1.21
C TYR A 58 6.79 5.13 -1.13
N VAL A 59 6.91 4.41 0.00
CA VAL A 59 6.15 3.17 0.26
C VAL A 59 4.64 3.41 0.11
N ASN A 60 4.13 4.51 0.66
CA ASN A 60 2.72 4.88 0.60
C ASN A 60 2.24 5.24 -0.81
N GLU A 61 3.09 5.87 -1.63
CA GLU A 61 2.83 6.13 -3.04
C GLU A 61 2.78 4.84 -3.86
N CYS A 62 3.82 4.01 -3.79
CA CYS A 62 3.88 2.72 -4.48
C CYS A 62 2.71 1.83 -4.08
N ARG A 63 2.37 1.80 -2.78
CA ARG A 63 1.18 1.11 -2.27
C ARG A 63 -0.10 1.59 -2.96
N ARG A 64 -0.33 2.91 -3.02
CA ARG A 64 -1.54 3.46 -3.66
C ARG A 64 -1.60 3.09 -5.14
N ARG A 65 -0.49 3.18 -5.87
CA ARG A 65 -0.42 2.77 -7.29
C ARG A 65 -0.74 1.30 -7.48
N HIS A 66 -0.22 0.43 -6.63
CA HIS A 66 -0.52 -0.99 -6.69
C HIS A 66 -2.00 -1.30 -6.34
N LEU A 67 -2.59 -0.60 -5.37
CA LEU A 67 -4.01 -0.78 -5.07
C LEU A 67 -4.92 -0.28 -6.21
N ASP A 68 -4.49 0.72 -6.99
CA ASP A 68 -5.20 1.21 -8.18
C ASP A 68 -5.18 0.18 -9.33
N THR A 69 -4.11 -0.62 -9.48
CA THR A 69 -4.08 -1.68 -10.51
C THR A 69 -5.15 -2.75 -10.25
N HIS A 70 -5.40 -3.09 -8.99
CA HIS A 70 -6.47 -4.01 -8.63
C HIS A 70 -7.87 -3.48 -8.97
N GLN A 71 -8.10 -2.17 -8.85
CA GLN A 71 -9.39 -1.57 -9.23
C GLN A 71 -9.62 -1.58 -10.74
N LYS A 72 -8.54 -1.46 -11.52
CA LYS A 72 -8.60 -1.54 -12.99
C LYS A 72 -8.88 -2.95 -13.48
N GLU A 73 -8.34 -3.97 -12.82
CA GLU A 73 -8.62 -5.37 -13.15
C GLU A 73 -10.03 -5.82 -12.75
N ASP A 74 -10.56 -5.29 -11.64
CA ASP A 74 -11.92 -5.59 -11.15
C ASP A 74 -13.01 -4.79 -11.87
N SER A 75 -12.64 -3.76 -12.64
CA SER A 75 -13.58 -3.01 -13.46
C SER A 75 -13.93 -3.85 -14.70
N PRO A 76 -15.21 -4.22 -14.91
CA PRO A 76 -15.63 -4.80 -16.17
C PRO A 76 -15.26 -3.82 -17.28
N GLY A 77 -14.28 -4.21 -18.10
CA GLY A 77 -13.70 -3.34 -19.11
C GLY A 77 -14.71 -2.84 -20.14
N PRO A 78 -14.25 -2.07 -21.15
CA PRO A 78 -15.11 -1.53 -22.21
C PRO A 78 -15.90 -2.59 -22.98
N GLU A 79 -15.60 -3.88 -22.81
CA GLU A 79 -16.34 -5.00 -23.38
C GLU A 79 -17.76 -5.16 -22.79
N VAL A 80 -17.95 -4.92 -21.49
CA VAL A 80 -19.30 -4.90 -20.90
C VAL A 80 -20.08 -3.68 -21.42
N LEU A 81 -19.41 -2.54 -21.59
CA LEU A 81 -19.98 -1.35 -22.23
C LEU A 81 -20.35 -1.60 -23.70
N ARG A 82 -19.52 -2.28 -24.48
CA ARG A 82 -19.83 -2.67 -25.88
C ARG A 82 -21.03 -3.60 -25.97
N ASN A 83 -21.09 -4.60 -25.09
CA ASN A 83 -22.22 -5.54 -25.03
C ASN A 83 -23.53 -4.86 -24.55
N LEU A 84 -23.44 -3.91 -23.61
CA LEU A 84 -24.59 -3.13 -23.15
C LEU A 84 -25.07 -2.11 -24.18
N LEU A 85 -24.15 -1.51 -24.95
CA LEU A 85 -24.46 -0.51 -25.97
C LEU A 85 -24.81 -1.12 -27.34
N ARG A 86 -24.73 -2.46 -27.51
CA ARG A 86 -24.97 -3.17 -28.78
C ARG A 86 -24.34 -2.46 -29.98
N ILE A 87 -23.07 -2.14 -29.87
CA ILE A 87 -22.33 -1.57 -31.00
C ILE A 87 -21.86 -2.74 -31.85
N ASP A 88 -22.64 -3.11 -32.86
CA ASP A 88 -22.22 -4.05 -33.89
C ASP A 88 -21.06 -3.43 -34.72
N PRO A 89 -19.98 -4.17 -34.98
CA PRO A 89 -18.99 -3.75 -35.96
C PRO A 89 -19.61 -3.86 -37.37
N GLN A 90 -19.60 -2.73 -38.08
CA GLN A 90 -19.95 -2.66 -39.51
C GLN A 90 -18.81 -3.19 -40.38
#